data_AF-A0A3P3XLQ2-F1
#
_entry.id   AF-A0A3P3XLQ2-F1
#
_cell.length_a   1.000
_cell.length_b   1.000
_cell.length_c   1.000
_cell.angle_alpha   90.00
_cell.angle_beta   90.00
_cell.angle_gamma   90.00
#
_symmetry.space_group_name_H-M   'P 1'
#
loop_
_entity.id
_entity.type
_entity.pdbx_description
1 polymer ?
#
loop_
_entity_poly.entity_id
_entity_poly.type
_entity_poly.pdbx_seq_one_letter_code
_entity_poly.pdbx_strand_id
1 'polypeptide(L)'
;MLRMIQILVLLAFLFGGALAASIRLAPKPRVVEVSITAALWLLLFSMGFRIGNNPELVHSIGTIGLLGFASAVFTIAGSCIAVVLVSHFAPAVGSVRKIGTAAQKENGFSAASSGPADSEFVVGASYSVLARLKPPAILLSVVVAGFIAGIALPRLAFDPGLITEWTLNALLFLIGMQFRQSQVPLASMLRSPAVVALPLATAVGSMAAGLLLVPFFSLRVGKALALASGFGWYSLSGVLISNLGDPVLGSSAFLANMIRESLGLILIPVLGQTRVPTMAISVAGATSMDVSLPLIEQTLGPEAVPLSFISGAFLSALVPVLVPLFMKL
;
A
#
# COMPACT_ATOMS: atom_id res chain seq x y z
N MET A 1 -11.81 -10.16 -23.54
CA MET A 1 -10.80 -11.24 -23.54
C MET A 1 -9.40 -10.72 -23.20
N LEU A 2 -8.86 -9.69 -23.88
CA LEU A 2 -7.52 -9.14 -23.59
C LEU A 2 -7.29 -8.71 -22.13
N ARG A 3 -8.25 -8.01 -21.50
CA ARG A 3 -8.13 -7.61 -20.08
C ARG A 3 -8.01 -8.81 -19.14
N MET A 4 -8.66 -9.94 -19.44
CA MET A 4 -8.56 -11.15 -18.61
C MET A 4 -7.19 -11.80 -18.72
N ILE A 5 -6.61 -11.79 -19.92
CA ILE A 5 -5.24 -12.27 -20.17
C ILE A 5 -4.25 -11.42 -19.37
N GLN A 6 -4.38 -10.09 -19.37
CA GLN A 6 -3.51 -9.21 -18.59
C GLN A 6 -3.57 -9.51 -17.08
N ILE A 7 -4.76 -9.72 -16.51
CA ILE A 7 -4.89 -10.10 -15.09
C ILE A 7 -4.18 -11.42 -14.80
N LEU A 8 -4.37 -12.42 -15.66
CA LEU A 8 -3.71 -13.72 -15.52
C LEU A 8 -2.19 -13.61 -15.64
N VAL A 9 -1.69 -12.74 -16.53
CA VAL A 9 -0.26 -12.45 -16.66
C VAL A 9 0.29 -11.82 -15.38
N LEU A 10 -0.39 -10.82 -14.82
CA LEU A 10 0.02 -10.16 -13.58
C LEU A 10 0.08 -11.15 -12.40
N LEU A 11 -0.95 -11.99 -12.26
CA LEU A 11 -0.97 -13.05 -11.25
C LEU A 11 0.12 -14.09 -11.53
N ALA A 12 0.37 -14.46 -12.78
CA ALA A 12 1.41 -15.40 -13.15
C ALA A 12 2.81 -14.89 -12.81
N PHE A 13 3.11 -13.59 -12.98
CA PHE A 13 4.38 -13.02 -12.53
C PHE A 13 4.51 -13.05 -11.01
N LEU A 14 3.45 -12.69 -10.27
CA LEU A 14 3.43 -12.74 -8.80
C LEU A 14 3.67 -14.17 -8.29
N PHE A 15 2.89 -15.15 -8.76
CA PHE A 15 3.03 -16.55 -8.37
C PHE A 15 4.33 -17.17 -8.89
N GLY A 16 4.79 -16.78 -10.08
CA GLY A 16 6.07 -17.20 -10.66
C GLY A 16 7.24 -16.78 -9.78
N GLY A 17 7.22 -15.56 -9.24
CA GLY A 17 8.21 -15.09 -8.27
C GLY A 17 8.18 -15.90 -6.98
N ALA A 18 6.99 -16.12 -6.42
CA ALA A 18 6.84 -16.94 -5.22
C ALA A 18 7.33 -18.38 -5.43
N LEU A 19 7.04 -18.96 -6.60
CA LEU A 19 7.50 -20.28 -7.00
C LEU A 19 9.02 -20.32 -7.15
N ALA A 20 9.63 -19.35 -7.84
CA ALA A 20 11.08 -19.24 -8.00
C ALA A 20 11.81 -19.19 -6.65
N ALA A 21 11.28 -18.43 -5.68
CA ALA A 21 11.81 -18.43 -4.33
C ALA A 21 11.61 -19.77 -3.59
N SER A 22 10.50 -20.48 -3.84
CA SER A 22 10.24 -21.78 -3.22
C SER A 22 11.21 -22.89 -3.66
N ILE A 23 11.67 -22.83 -4.90
CA ILE A 23 12.65 -23.76 -5.49
C ILE A 23 14.11 -23.32 -5.27
N ARG A 24 14.35 -22.37 -4.34
CA ARG A 24 15.68 -21.83 -3.98
C ARG A 24 16.43 -21.15 -5.14
N LEU A 25 15.73 -20.72 -6.18
CA LEU A 25 16.29 -19.95 -7.30
C LEU A 25 16.41 -18.45 -6.99
N ALA A 26 15.82 -17.98 -5.89
CA ALA A 26 15.85 -16.56 -5.55
C ALA A 26 17.21 -16.12 -4.98
N PRO A 27 17.72 -14.94 -5.38
CA PRO A 27 18.94 -14.37 -4.82
C PRO A 27 18.74 -13.98 -3.35
N LYS A 28 19.82 -13.56 -2.68
CA LYS A 28 19.77 -13.13 -1.28
C LYS A 28 18.65 -12.09 -1.06
N PRO A 29 17.91 -12.11 0.07
CA PRO A 29 16.78 -11.19 0.31
C PRO A 29 17.12 -9.72 0.10
N ARG A 30 18.32 -9.30 0.52
CA ARG A 30 18.83 -7.92 0.32
C ARG A 30 18.93 -7.51 -1.15
N VAL A 31 19.25 -8.45 -2.05
CA VAL A 31 19.32 -8.17 -3.50
C VAL A 31 17.91 -7.98 -4.04
N VAL A 32 16.96 -8.83 -3.65
CA VAL A 32 15.55 -8.70 -4.03
C VAL A 32 14.99 -7.36 -3.58
N GLU A 33 15.24 -6.96 -2.33
CA GLU A 33 14.80 -5.68 -1.77
C GLU A 33 15.36 -4.46 -2.52
N VAL A 34 16.66 -4.47 -2.84
CA VAL A 34 17.30 -3.41 -3.65
C VAL A 34 16.71 -3.37 -5.06
N SER A 35 16.48 -4.54 -5.68
CA SER A 35 15.84 -4.62 -7.00
C SER A 35 14.40 -4.10 -6.98
N ILE A 36 13.63 -4.39 -5.93
CA ILE A 36 12.28 -3.83 -5.73
C ILE A 36 12.38 -2.31 -5.66
N THR A 37 13.28 -1.79 -4.83
CA THR A 37 13.47 -0.34 -4.67
C THR A 37 13.83 0.32 -6.01
N ALA A 38 14.76 -0.27 -6.77
CA ALA A 38 15.14 0.26 -8.09
C ALA A 38 13.97 0.23 -9.08
N ALA A 39 13.22 -0.88 -9.14
CA ALA A 39 12.03 -1.01 -9.99
C ALA A 39 10.94 0.00 -9.59
N LEU A 40 10.75 0.25 -8.29
CA LEU A 40 9.84 1.28 -7.78
C LEU A 40 10.25 2.67 -8.26
N TRP A 41 11.52 3.05 -8.12
CA TRP A 41 12.00 4.35 -8.56
C TRP A 41 11.82 4.54 -10.07
N LEU A 42 12.12 3.50 -10.85
CA LEU A 42 11.89 3.50 -12.30
C LEU A 42 10.40 3.65 -12.64
N LEU A 43 9.52 2.94 -11.94
CA LEU A 43 8.07 3.06 -12.13
C LEU A 43 7.55 4.45 -11.79
N LEU A 44 7.96 5.02 -10.66
CA LEU A 44 7.55 6.35 -10.23
C LEU A 44 8.01 7.42 -11.22
N PHE A 45 9.27 7.36 -11.64
CA PHE A 45 9.79 8.26 -12.65
C PHE A 45 9.05 8.11 -13.98
N SER A 46 8.88 6.88 -14.46
CA SER A 46 8.16 6.57 -15.70
C SER A 46 6.71 7.06 -15.66
N MET A 47 6.04 6.92 -14.51
CA MET A 47 4.69 7.40 -14.31
C MET A 47 4.61 8.92 -14.35
N GLY A 48 5.51 9.63 -13.66
CA GLY A 48 5.64 11.08 -13.77
C GLY A 48 5.86 11.51 -15.21
N PHE A 49 6.81 10.89 -15.90
CA PHE A 49 7.12 11.14 -17.30
C PHE A 49 5.90 10.96 -18.20
N ARG A 50 5.14 9.87 -18.03
CA ARG A 50 3.90 9.62 -18.77
C ARG A 50 2.85 10.70 -18.56
N ILE A 51 2.68 11.17 -17.32
CA ILE A 51 1.74 12.25 -17.00
C ILE A 51 2.17 13.55 -17.70
N GLY A 52 3.47 13.88 -17.67
CA GLY A 52 4.00 15.10 -18.29
C GLY A 52 3.99 15.08 -19.82
N ASN A 53 4.23 13.91 -20.42
CA ASN A 53 4.36 13.77 -21.87
C ASN A 53 3.00 13.54 -22.58
N ASN A 54 1.93 13.23 -21.83
CA ASN A 54 0.59 13.04 -22.37
C ASN A 54 -0.33 14.26 -22.10
N PRO A 55 -0.72 15.02 -23.15
CA PRO A 55 -1.56 16.20 -22.99
C PRO A 55 -2.91 15.96 -22.30
N GLU A 56 -3.52 14.78 -22.50
CA GLU A 56 -4.79 14.44 -21.86
C GLU A 56 -4.64 14.30 -20.34
N LEU A 57 -3.51 13.74 -19.87
CA LEU A 57 -3.21 13.60 -18.45
C LEU A 57 -2.84 14.95 -17.82
N VAL A 58 -2.08 15.79 -18.54
CA VAL A 58 -1.79 17.16 -18.10
C VAL A 58 -3.08 17.97 -17.95
N HIS A 59 -3.99 17.90 -18.91
CA HIS A 59 -5.29 18.59 -18.82
C HIS A 59 -6.16 18.05 -17.68
N SER A 60 -5.99 16.77 -17.32
CA SER A 60 -6.73 16.12 -16.24
C SER A 60 -6.08 16.26 -14.86
N ILE A 61 -5.00 17.03 -14.72
CA ILE A 61 -4.22 17.09 -13.46
C ILE A 61 -5.05 17.57 -12.27
N GLY A 62 -5.98 18.50 -12.49
CA GLY A 62 -6.91 18.98 -11.47
C GLY A 62 -7.85 17.86 -11.00
N THR A 63 -8.40 17.09 -11.93
CA THR A 63 -9.26 15.93 -11.63
C THR A 63 -8.48 14.83 -10.91
N ILE A 64 -7.24 14.55 -11.35
CA ILE A 64 -6.34 13.58 -10.72
C ILE A 64 -6.06 13.98 -9.26
N GLY A 65 -5.73 15.26 -9.07
CA GLY A 65 -5.48 15.86 -7.75
C GLY A 65 -6.67 15.71 -6.81
N LEU A 66 -7.84 16.20 -7.26
CA LEU A 66 -9.06 16.21 -6.45
C LEU A 66 -9.57 14.80 -6.15
N LEU A 67 -9.60 13.92 -7.15
CA LEU A 67 -10.02 12.53 -6.98
C LEU A 67 -9.07 11.77 -6.06
N GLY A 68 -7.75 11.99 -6.21
CA GLY A 68 -6.74 11.43 -5.33
C GLY A 68 -6.94 11.84 -3.88
N PHE A 69 -7.06 13.15 -3.62
CA PHE A 69 -7.28 13.67 -2.27
C PHE A 69 -8.59 13.18 -1.66
N ALA A 70 -9.71 13.28 -2.38
CA ALA A 70 -11.01 12.82 -1.90
C ALA A 70 -11.00 11.32 -1.57
N SER A 71 -10.38 10.50 -2.43
CA SER A 71 -10.21 9.07 -2.19
C SER A 71 -9.39 8.78 -0.93
N ALA A 72 -8.28 9.49 -0.72
CA ALA A 72 -7.47 9.34 0.48
C ALA A 72 -8.29 9.62 1.76
N VAL A 73 -9.02 10.74 1.79
CA VAL A 73 -9.84 11.14 2.93
C VAL A 73 -10.96 10.14 3.20
N PHE A 74 -11.71 9.76 2.16
CA PHE A 74 -12.82 8.82 2.32
C PHE A 74 -12.34 7.43 2.75
N THR A 75 -11.27 6.92 2.16
CA THR A 75 -10.76 5.59 2.52
C THR A 75 -10.17 5.55 3.93
N ILE A 76 -9.51 6.63 4.40
CA ILE A 76 -9.07 6.77 5.80
C ILE A 76 -10.27 6.81 6.75
N ALA A 77 -11.26 7.66 6.46
CA ALA A 77 -12.44 7.79 7.31
C ALA A 77 -13.20 6.46 7.39
N GLY A 78 -13.42 5.82 6.24
CA GLY A 78 -14.08 4.52 6.14
C GLY A 78 -13.35 3.41 6.89
N SER A 79 -12.03 3.33 6.79
CA SER A 79 -11.26 2.32 7.52
C SER A 79 -11.33 2.53 9.03
N CYS A 80 -11.22 3.78 9.49
CA CYS A 80 -11.35 4.10 10.92
C CYS A 80 -12.75 3.76 11.45
N ILE A 81 -13.80 4.17 10.74
CA ILE A 81 -15.20 3.88 11.12
C ILE A 81 -15.43 2.36 11.20
N ALA A 82 -14.97 1.60 10.19
CA ALA A 82 -15.12 0.15 10.18
C ALA A 82 -14.41 -0.53 11.35
N VAL A 83 -13.20 -0.08 11.70
CA VAL A 83 -12.46 -0.62 12.86
C VAL A 83 -13.16 -0.27 14.17
N VAL A 84 -13.68 0.95 14.32
CA VAL A 84 -14.48 1.32 15.49
C VAL A 84 -15.72 0.44 15.61
N LEU A 85 -16.47 0.27 14.53
CA LEU A 85 -17.68 -0.57 14.50
C LEU A 85 -17.35 -2.02 14.88
N VAL A 86 -16.33 -2.62 14.26
CA VAL A 86 -15.92 -3.99 14.58
C VAL A 86 -15.43 -4.11 16.03
N SER A 87 -14.71 -3.11 16.54
CA SER A 87 -14.26 -3.10 17.94
C SER A 87 -15.40 -3.01 18.95
N HIS A 88 -16.56 -2.46 18.55
CA HIS A 88 -17.75 -2.43 19.39
C HIS A 88 -18.36 -3.82 19.58
N PHE A 89 -18.43 -4.62 18.51
CA PHE A 89 -18.97 -5.98 18.57
C PHE A 89 -17.93 -7.03 19.01
N ALA A 90 -16.65 -6.78 18.74
CA ALA A 90 -15.54 -7.65 19.10
C ALA A 90 -14.42 -6.82 19.77
N PRO A 91 -14.51 -6.54 21.08
CA PRO A 91 -13.55 -5.69 21.81
C PRO A 91 -12.09 -6.15 21.73
N ALA A 92 -11.86 -7.44 21.43
CA ALA A 92 -10.54 -7.96 21.16
C ALA A 92 -9.84 -7.24 19.99
N VAL A 93 -10.58 -6.85 18.95
CA VAL A 93 -10.05 -6.17 17.73
C VAL A 93 -9.61 -4.73 18.00
N GLY A 94 -10.14 -4.10 19.06
CA GLY A 94 -9.72 -2.77 19.50
C GLY A 94 -8.47 -2.75 20.39
N SER A 95 -8.05 -3.91 20.91
CA SER A 95 -7.00 -3.99 21.93
C SER A 95 -5.69 -4.56 21.37
N VAL A 96 -4.71 -3.69 21.19
CA VAL A 96 -3.35 -4.04 20.71
C VAL A 96 -2.74 -5.17 21.55
N ARG A 97 -2.79 -5.06 22.88
CA ARG A 97 -2.21 -6.02 23.81
C ARG A 97 -2.84 -7.42 23.74
N LYS A 98 -4.16 -7.52 23.50
CA LYS A 98 -4.84 -8.83 23.37
C LYS A 98 -4.55 -9.50 22.02
N ILE A 99 -4.39 -8.72 20.95
CA ILE A 99 -4.11 -9.25 19.62
C ILE A 99 -2.62 -9.55 19.44
N GLY A 100 -1.74 -8.67 19.94
CA GLY A 100 -0.29 -8.85 19.92
C GLY A 100 0.14 -10.13 20.64
N THR A 101 -0.44 -10.38 21.82
CA THR A 101 -0.21 -11.62 22.56
C THR A 101 -0.75 -12.86 21.83
N ALA A 102 -1.92 -12.79 21.17
CA ALA A 102 -2.42 -13.89 20.34
C ALA A 102 -1.52 -14.16 19.12
N ALA A 103 -1.07 -13.10 18.43
CA ALA A 103 -0.19 -13.18 17.28
C ALA A 103 1.19 -13.76 17.65
N GLN A 104 1.72 -13.42 18.83
CA GLN A 104 3.01 -13.89 19.33
C GLN A 104 2.94 -15.34 19.83
N LYS A 105 1.85 -15.73 20.51
CA LYS A 105 1.69 -17.07 21.12
C LYS A 105 1.40 -18.17 20.09
N GLU A 106 0.71 -17.86 18.99
CA GLU A 106 0.41 -18.84 17.94
C GLU A 106 1.52 -19.02 16.90
N ASN A 107 2.39 -18.03 16.70
CA ASN A 107 3.23 -17.99 15.49
C ASN A 107 4.74 -18.02 15.71
N GLY A 108 5.24 -18.03 16.96
CA GLY A 108 6.69 -18.01 17.22
C GLY A 108 7.41 -16.82 16.57
N PHE A 109 6.68 -15.78 16.19
CA PHE A 109 7.20 -14.58 15.56
C PHE A 109 7.91 -13.75 16.63
N SER A 110 9.19 -14.02 16.81
CA SER A 110 10.09 -13.05 17.41
C SER A 110 10.40 -12.08 16.27
N ALA A 111 9.79 -10.89 16.29
CA ALA A 111 10.28 -9.80 15.45
C ALA A 111 11.74 -9.61 15.85
N ALA A 112 12.68 -10.13 15.06
CA ALA A 112 14.07 -9.78 15.19
C ALA A 112 14.07 -8.26 15.04
N SER A 113 14.34 -7.58 16.16
CA SER A 113 14.62 -6.15 16.22
C SER A 113 15.57 -5.84 15.07
N SER A 114 15.04 -5.28 13.99
CA SER A 114 15.84 -4.84 12.84
C SER A 114 16.44 -3.49 13.20
N GLY A 115 17.28 -3.51 14.24
CA GLY A 115 18.00 -2.38 14.79
C GLY A 115 19.18 -2.90 15.62
N PRO A 116 20.39 -2.30 15.52
CA PRO A 116 21.52 -2.68 16.36
C PRO A 116 21.12 -2.57 17.84
N ALA A 117 21.56 -3.54 18.65
CA ALA A 117 21.20 -3.71 20.06
C ALA A 117 21.65 -2.57 21.00
N ASP A 118 22.16 -1.45 20.47
CA ASP A 118 22.74 -0.34 21.23
C ASP A 118 22.06 1.01 20.94
N SER A 119 20.97 1.07 20.16
CA SER A 119 20.18 2.30 20.09
C SER A 119 19.29 2.38 21.33
N GLU A 120 19.70 3.18 22.32
CA GLU A 120 18.82 3.63 23.39
C GLU A 120 17.43 3.91 22.82
N PHE A 121 16.46 3.11 23.25
CA PHE A 121 15.05 3.31 22.96
C PHE A 121 14.62 4.60 23.67
N VAL A 122 14.85 5.75 23.02
CA VAL A 122 14.45 7.06 23.51
C VAL A 122 12.94 7.18 23.36
N VAL A 123 12.23 6.68 24.37
CA VAL A 123 10.85 7.07 24.65
C VAL A 123 10.83 8.60 24.75
N GLY A 124 10.26 9.26 23.75
CA GLY A 124 10.05 10.71 23.78
C GLY A 124 10.85 11.56 22.79
N ALA A 125 11.49 10.98 21.77
CA ALA A 125 11.97 11.78 20.65
C ALA A 125 10.77 12.35 19.87
N SER A 126 10.50 13.65 20.05
CA SER A 126 9.66 14.44 19.17
C SER A 126 10.31 14.48 17.79
N TYR A 127 10.15 13.40 17.01
CA TYR A 127 10.46 13.43 15.59
C TYR A 127 9.57 14.51 14.99
N SER A 128 10.19 15.59 14.51
CA SER A 128 9.48 16.66 13.85
C SER A 128 8.61 16.07 12.73
N VAL A 129 7.40 16.60 12.55
CA VAL A 129 6.50 16.18 11.46
C VAL A 129 7.23 16.15 10.11
N LEU A 130 8.18 17.08 9.92
CA LEU A 130 9.10 17.15 8.78
C LEU A 130 9.92 15.87 8.57
N ALA A 131 10.48 15.29 9.64
CA ALA A 131 11.24 14.04 9.53
C ALA A 131 10.35 12.87 9.08
N ARG A 132 9.09 12.84 9.52
CA ARG A 132 8.12 11.79 9.16
C ARG A 132 7.67 11.91 7.70
N LEU A 133 7.55 13.12 7.18
CA LEU A 133 7.13 13.36 5.78
C LEU A 133 8.28 13.21 4.77
N LYS A 134 9.52 13.03 5.22
CA LYS A 134 10.68 12.91 4.33
C LYS A 134 10.58 11.72 3.35
N PRO A 135 10.26 10.48 3.76
CA PRO A 135 10.12 9.36 2.82
C PRO A 135 9.08 9.60 1.69
N PRO A 136 7.81 9.98 1.97
CA PRO A 136 6.86 10.29 0.91
C PRO A 136 7.30 11.49 0.05
N ALA A 137 7.94 12.50 0.64
CA ALA A 137 8.44 13.64 -0.13
C ALA A 137 9.51 13.24 -1.16
N ILE A 138 10.40 12.30 -0.82
CA ILE A 138 11.41 11.77 -1.75
C ILE A 138 10.72 11.09 -2.93
N LEU A 139 9.74 10.23 -2.68
CA LEU A 139 9.02 9.49 -3.72
C LEU A 139 8.23 10.44 -4.63
N LEU A 140 7.57 11.45 -4.05
CA LEU A 140 6.90 12.50 -4.79
C LEU A 140 7.89 13.30 -5.66
N SER A 141 9.10 13.59 -5.15
CA SER A 141 10.13 14.30 -5.92
C SER A 141 10.59 13.52 -7.16
N VAL A 142 10.66 12.19 -7.08
CA VAL A 142 10.98 11.32 -8.24
C VAL A 142 9.89 11.42 -9.31
N VAL A 143 8.61 11.44 -8.90
CA VAL A 143 7.48 11.62 -9.82
C VAL A 143 7.49 13.01 -10.44
N VAL A 144 7.73 14.05 -9.65
CA VAL A 144 7.82 15.43 -10.15
C VAL A 144 8.98 15.58 -11.13
N ALA A 145 10.13 14.97 -10.86
CA ALA A 145 11.27 14.95 -11.77
C ALA A 145 10.90 14.26 -13.10
N GLY A 146 10.22 13.10 -13.03
CA GLY A 146 9.66 12.43 -14.20
C GLY A 146 8.71 13.33 -14.98
N PHE A 147 7.77 13.99 -14.30
CA PHE A 147 6.79 14.90 -14.91
C PHE A 147 7.43 16.07 -15.64
N ILE A 148 8.40 16.74 -15.00
CA ILE A 148 9.15 17.83 -15.63
C ILE A 148 9.91 17.32 -16.85
N ALA A 149 10.57 16.16 -16.75
CA ALA A 149 11.24 15.55 -17.89
C ALA A 149 10.25 15.21 -19.02
N GLY A 150 9.04 14.75 -18.68
CA GLY A 150 7.97 14.44 -19.64
C GLY A 150 7.46 15.66 -20.40
N ILE A 151 7.43 16.83 -19.76
CA ILE A 151 7.08 18.11 -20.42
C ILE A 151 8.25 18.60 -21.29
N ALA A 152 9.48 18.52 -20.76
CA ALA A 152 10.66 19.10 -21.40
C ALA A 152 11.16 18.30 -22.60
N LEU A 153 10.98 16.97 -22.60
CA LEU A 153 11.45 16.10 -23.67
C LEU A 153 10.36 15.91 -24.74
N PRO A 154 10.76 15.81 -26.03
CA PRO A 154 9.82 15.53 -27.10
C PRO A 154 9.16 14.17 -26.89
N ARG A 155 7.99 13.98 -27.51
CA ARG A 155 7.30 12.68 -27.48
C ARG A 155 8.26 11.59 -27.97
N LEU A 156 8.47 10.59 -27.13
CA LEU A 156 9.35 9.48 -27.46
C LEU A 156 8.78 8.70 -28.64
N ALA A 157 9.67 8.18 -29.50
CA ALA A 157 9.27 7.33 -30.63
C ALA A 157 8.72 5.95 -30.19
N PHE A 158 8.87 5.61 -28.91
CA PHE A 158 8.35 4.39 -28.29
C PHE A 158 7.36 4.73 -27.18
N ASP A 159 6.38 3.86 -26.95
CA ASP A 159 5.38 4.02 -25.90
C ASP A 159 6.01 3.85 -24.51
N PRO A 160 6.07 4.90 -23.66
CA PRO A 160 6.55 4.78 -22.28
C PRO A 160 5.68 3.84 -21.42
N GLY A 161 4.47 3.53 -21.89
CA GLY A 161 3.61 2.48 -21.35
C GLY A 161 4.30 1.12 -21.29
N LEU A 162 5.08 0.75 -22.31
CA LEU A 162 5.79 -0.54 -22.36
C LEU A 162 6.84 -0.66 -21.25
N ILE A 163 7.60 0.41 -20.98
CA ILE A 163 8.57 0.43 -19.87
C ILE A 163 7.83 0.23 -18.55
N THR A 164 6.71 0.93 -18.37
CA THR A 164 5.91 0.83 -17.16
C THR A 164 5.33 -0.58 -16.99
N GLU A 165 4.86 -1.21 -18.06
CA GLU A 165 4.30 -2.56 -18.06
C GLU A 165 5.34 -3.62 -17.70
N TRP A 166 6.50 -3.63 -18.37
CA TRP A 166 7.57 -4.59 -18.07
C TRP A 166 8.15 -4.38 -16.68
N THR A 167 8.30 -3.12 -16.25
CA THR A 167 8.78 -2.82 -14.90
C THR A 167 7.75 -3.26 -13.84
N LEU A 168 6.45 -3.12 -14.09
CA LEU A 168 5.39 -3.64 -13.22
C LEU A 168 5.46 -5.17 -13.12
N ASN A 169 5.60 -5.87 -14.24
CA ASN A 169 5.70 -7.33 -14.26
C ASN A 169 6.93 -7.82 -13.49
N ALA A 170 8.08 -7.17 -13.70
CA ALA A 170 9.29 -7.42 -12.92
C ALA A 170 9.08 -7.14 -11.43
N LEU A 171 8.45 -6.01 -11.07
CA LEU A 171 8.13 -5.66 -9.69
C LEU A 171 7.24 -6.73 -9.04
N LEU A 172 6.17 -7.17 -9.72
CA LEU A 172 5.28 -8.22 -9.21
C LEU A 172 6.01 -9.54 -8.99
N PHE A 173 6.91 -9.91 -9.89
CA PHE A 173 7.76 -11.09 -9.73
C PHE A 173 8.69 -10.98 -8.51
N LEU A 174 9.36 -9.83 -8.35
CA LEU A 174 10.21 -9.55 -7.19
C LEU A 174 9.43 -9.56 -5.88
N ILE A 175 8.23 -8.96 -5.86
CA ILE A 175 7.30 -8.96 -4.72
C ILE A 175 6.91 -10.41 -4.37
N GLY A 176 6.58 -11.23 -5.38
CA GLY A 176 6.27 -12.64 -5.18
C GLY A 176 7.42 -13.40 -4.50
N MET A 177 8.66 -13.15 -4.94
CA MET A 177 9.86 -13.70 -4.29
C MET A 177 10.01 -13.21 -2.85
N GLN A 178 9.87 -11.89 -2.60
CA GLN A 178 9.99 -11.29 -1.28
C GLN A 178 8.96 -11.88 -0.30
N PHE A 179 7.70 -12.03 -0.71
CA PHE A 179 6.68 -12.67 0.12
C PHE A 179 7.05 -14.09 0.52
N ARG A 180 7.62 -14.89 -0.39
CA ARG A 180 8.07 -16.24 -0.06
C ARG A 180 9.30 -16.24 0.86
N GLN A 181 10.24 -15.32 0.64
CA GLN A 181 11.49 -15.22 1.42
C GLN A 181 11.27 -14.68 2.83
N SER A 182 10.27 -13.82 3.03
CA SER A 182 9.93 -13.24 4.32
C SER A 182 9.41 -14.27 5.34
N GLN A 183 9.15 -15.53 4.92
CA GLN A 183 8.67 -16.64 5.74
C GLN A 183 7.48 -16.30 6.65
N VAL A 184 6.71 -15.27 6.32
CA VAL A 184 5.55 -14.84 7.10
C VAL A 184 4.56 -15.99 7.10
N PRO A 185 4.21 -16.56 8.27
CA PRO A 185 3.33 -17.71 8.32
C PRO A 185 1.87 -17.23 8.19
N LEU A 186 1.55 -16.60 7.06
CA LEU A 186 0.21 -16.11 6.72
C LEU A 186 -0.84 -17.18 6.99
N ALA A 187 -0.57 -18.44 6.66
CA ALA A 187 -1.50 -19.55 6.86
C ALA A 187 -1.82 -19.86 8.33
N SER A 188 -0.87 -19.71 9.26
CA SER A 188 -1.15 -19.89 10.70
C SER A 188 -1.75 -18.61 11.30
N MET A 189 -1.35 -17.44 10.82
CA MET A 189 -1.85 -16.14 11.26
C MET A 189 -3.32 -15.89 10.89
N LEU A 190 -3.79 -16.48 9.78
CA LEU A 190 -5.20 -16.46 9.37
C LEU A 190 -6.13 -17.27 10.29
N ARG A 191 -5.59 -18.08 11.21
CA ARG A 191 -6.40 -18.90 12.14
C ARG A 191 -6.98 -18.09 13.30
N SER A 192 -6.37 -16.95 13.65
CA SER A 192 -6.88 -16.07 14.68
C SER A 192 -7.88 -15.08 14.10
N PRO A 193 -9.18 -15.17 14.44
CA PRO A 193 -10.19 -14.25 13.92
C PRO A 193 -9.89 -12.79 14.28
N ALA A 194 -9.27 -12.55 15.43
CA ALA A 194 -8.92 -11.21 15.89
C ALA A 194 -7.81 -10.55 15.05
N VAL A 195 -6.84 -11.35 14.58
CA VAL A 195 -5.73 -10.88 13.72
C VAL A 195 -6.23 -10.58 12.30
N VAL A 196 -7.17 -11.39 11.77
CA VAL A 196 -7.76 -11.19 10.44
C VAL A 196 -8.80 -10.06 10.41
N ALA A 197 -9.53 -9.87 11.52
CA ALA A 197 -10.60 -8.88 11.59
C ALA A 197 -10.11 -7.45 11.32
N LEU A 198 -8.92 -7.07 11.79
CA LEU A 198 -8.39 -5.72 11.60
C LEU A 198 -8.11 -5.36 10.13
N PRO A 199 -7.28 -6.11 9.37
CA PRO A 199 -7.05 -5.81 7.97
C PRO A 199 -8.32 -5.99 7.14
N LEU A 200 -9.21 -6.93 7.48
CA LEU A 200 -10.49 -7.09 6.79
C LEU A 200 -11.40 -5.88 6.99
N ALA A 201 -11.55 -5.41 8.23
CA ALA A 201 -12.31 -4.19 8.54
C ALA A 201 -11.71 -2.97 7.82
N THR A 202 -10.38 -2.87 7.79
CA THR A 202 -9.67 -1.81 7.07
C THR A 202 -9.98 -1.84 5.58
N ALA A 203 -9.94 -3.02 4.96
CA ALA A 203 -10.23 -3.19 3.54
C ALA A 203 -11.70 -2.87 3.21
N VAL A 204 -12.63 -3.49 3.93
CA VAL A 204 -14.08 -3.30 3.72
C VAL A 204 -14.47 -1.85 3.98
N GLY A 205 -13.99 -1.24 5.06
CA GLY A 205 -14.24 0.16 5.38
C GLY A 205 -13.71 1.11 4.31
N SER A 206 -12.48 0.88 3.83
CA SER A 206 -11.88 1.68 2.75
C SER A 206 -12.72 1.58 1.47
N MET A 207 -13.10 0.37 1.06
CA MET A 207 -13.89 0.12 -0.15
C MET A 207 -15.31 0.69 -0.05
N ALA A 208 -15.98 0.50 1.10
CA ALA A 208 -17.33 1.01 1.33
C ALA A 208 -17.36 2.54 1.28
N ALA A 209 -16.41 3.22 1.92
CA ALA A 209 -16.30 4.67 1.81
C ALA A 209 -15.85 5.13 0.41
N GLY A 210 -15.04 4.33 -0.30
CA GLY A 210 -14.69 4.57 -1.69
C GLY A 210 -15.89 4.62 -2.63
N LEU A 211 -16.98 3.89 -2.33
CA LEU A 211 -18.23 3.97 -3.10
C LEU A 211 -18.87 5.36 -3.06
N LEU A 212 -18.56 6.18 -2.03
CA LEU A 212 -19.02 7.57 -1.99
C LEU A 212 -18.46 8.38 -3.16
N LEU A 213 -17.34 7.99 -3.77
CA LEU A 213 -16.78 8.67 -4.95
C LEU A 213 -17.66 8.54 -6.21
N VAL A 214 -18.52 7.51 -6.28
CA VAL A 214 -19.39 7.26 -7.44
C VAL A 214 -20.26 8.48 -7.77
N PRO A 215 -21.10 9.01 -6.86
CA PRO A 215 -21.93 10.18 -7.15
C PRO A 215 -21.10 11.46 -7.37
N PHE A 216 -20.01 11.68 -6.63
CA PHE A 216 -19.25 12.93 -6.71
C PHE A 216 -18.39 13.07 -7.96
N PHE A 217 -17.89 11.95 -8.51
CA PHE A 217 -16.97 11.94 -9.65
C PHE A 217 -17.52 11.19 -10.86
N SER A 218 -18.81 10.80 -10.83
CA SER A 218 -19.48 10.03 -11.89
C SER A 218 -18.71 8.76 -12.29
N LEU A 219 -18.09 8.11 -11.29
CA LEU A 219 -17.32 6.88 -11.50
C LEU A 219 -18.25 5.67 -11.58
N ARG A 220 -17.87 4.69 -12.40
CA ARG A 220 -18.46 3.35 -12.28
C ARG A 220 -18.05 2.72 -10.95
N VAL A 221 -18.93 1.90 -10.37
CA VAL A 221 -18.70 1.21 -9.10
C VAL A 221 -17.36 0.45 -9.11
N GLY A 222 -17.06 -0.28 -10.18
CA GLY A 222 -15.78 -0.98 -10.34
C GLY A 222 -14.56 -0.08 -10.23
N LYS A 223 -14.59 1.10 -10.87
CA LYS A 223 -13.49 2.08 -10.80
C LYS A 223 -13.31 2.66 -9.39
N ALA A 224 -14.41 2.97 -8.70
CA ALA A 224 -14.36 3.49 -7.34
C ALA A 224 -13.80 2.46 -6.35
N LEU A 225 -14.21 1.19 -6.49
CA LEU A 225 -13.67 0.08 -5.68
C LEU A 225 -12.20 -0.17 -5.99
N ALA A 226 -11.81 -0.22 -7.27
CA ALA A 226 -10.40 -0.39 -7.66
C ALA A 226 -9.51 0.72 -7.08
N LEU A 227 -9.98 1.97 -7.15
CA LEU A 227 -9.29 3.13 -6.58
C LEU A 227 -9.12 3.02 -5.06
N ALA A 228 -10.13 2.52 -4.35
CA ALA A 228 -10.11 2.35 -2.90
C ALA A 228 -9.32 1.12 -2.41
N SER A 229 -9.11 0.13 -3.27
CA SER A 229 -8.39 -1.12 -2.97
C SER A 229 -6.87 -1.02 -3.04
N GLY A 230 -6.30 0.19 -3.16
CA GLY A 230 -4.85 0.38 -3.08
C GLY A 230 -4.30 0.28 -1.65
N PHE A 231 -5.13 0.53 -0.63
CA PHE A 231 -4.82 0.41 0.80
C PHE A 231 -3.50 1.07 1.27
N GLY A 232 -2.98 2.08 0.57
CA GLY A 232 -1.69 2.72 0.87
C GLY A 232 -0.54 2.27 -0.04
N TRP A 233 -0.70 1.20 -0.83
CA TRP A 233 0.32 0.75 -1.78
C TRP A 233 0.25 1.53 -3.10
N TYR A 234 0.74 2.77 -3.08
CA TYR A 234 0.65 3.70 -4.21
C TYR A 234 1.34 3.20 -5.48
N SER A 235 2.50 2.55 -5.34
CA SER A 235 3.33 2.14 -6.47
C SER A 235 2.73 0.98 -7.25
N LEU A 236 2.11 0.02 -6.55
CA LEU A 236 1.47 -1.11 -7.20
C LEU A 236 0.10 -0.72 -7.77
N SER A 237 -0.77 -0.13 -6.96
CA SER A 237 -2.17 0.12 -7.35
C SER A 237 -2.31 1.10 -8.51
N GLY A 238 -1.59 2.23 -8.49
CA GLY A 238 -1.69 3.25 -9.54
C GLY A 238 -1.19 2.77 -10.89
N VAL A 239 -0.09 2.01 -10.89
CA VAL A 239 0.48 1.45 -12.12
C VAL A 239 -0.42 0.35 -12.68
N LEU A 240 -0.97 -0.52 -11.82
CA LEU A 240 -1.87 -1.60 -12.22
C LEU A 240 -3.14 -1.06 -12.90
N ILE A 241 -3.78 -0.05 -12.31
CA ILE A 241 -4.98 0.60 -12.87
C ILE A 241 -4.65 1.28 -14.21
N SER A 242 -3.51 1.97 -14.28
CA SER A 242 -3.06 2.63 -15.51
C SER A 242 -2.87 1.64 -16.66
N ASN A 243 -2.23 0.50 -16.39
CA ASN A 243 -1.94 -0.53 -17.39
C ASN A 243 -3.19 -1.36 -17.77
N LEU A 244 -4.21 -1.41 -16.90
CA LEU A 244 -5.52 -1.99 -17.22
C LEU A 244 -6.40 -1.07 -18.08
N GLY A 245 -5.87 0.07 -18.51
CA GLY A 245 -6.48 0.96 -19.50
C GLY A 245 -7.17 2.19 -18.92
N ASP A 246 -6.83 2.60 -17.69
CA ASP A 246 -7.30 3.87 -17.12
C ASP A 246 -6.15 4.68 -16.46
N PRO A 247 -5.33 5.39 -17.27
CA PRO A 247 -4.20 6.17 -16.76
C PRO A 247 -4.60 7.34 -15.84
N VAL A 248 -5.78 7.94 -16.05
CA VAL A 248 -6.28 9.02 -15.20
C VAL A 248 -6.63 8.46 -13.82
N LEU A 249 -7.39 7.36 -13.76
CA LEU A 249 -7.73 6.71 -12.50
C LEU A 249 -6.49 6.15 -11.80
N GLY A 250 -5.54 5.59 -12.56
CA GLY A 250 -4.30 5.07 -12.00
C GLY A 250 -3.40 6.16 -11.42
N SER A 251 -3.32 7.32 -12.06
CA SER A 251 -2.66 8.51 -11.52
C SER A 251 -3.35 9.01 -10.25
N SER A 252 -4.69 9.00 -10.24
CA SER A 252 -5.48 9.35 -9.07
C SER A 252 -5.28 8.37 -7.92
N ALA A 253 -5.15 7.07 -8.22
CA ALA A 253 -4.90 6.03 -7.22
C ALA A 253 -3.51 6.12 -6.62
N PHE A 254 -2.49 6.35 -7.45
CA PHE A 254 -1.14 6.64 -6.96
C PHE A 254 -1.17 7.81 -5.96
N LEU A 255 -1.77 8.93 -6.36
CA LEU A 255 -1.84 10.11 -5.51
C LEU A 255 -2.68 9.89 -4.25
N ALA A 256 -3.81 9.19 -4.36
CA ALA A 256 -4.66 8.85 -3.21
C ALA A 256 -3.88 8.08 -2.15
N ASN A 257 -3.10 7.08 -2.57
CA ASN A 257 -2.35 6.25 -1.64
C ASN A 257 -1.12 6.99 -1.07
N MET A 258 -0.47 7.88 -1.82
CA MET A 258 0.58 8.77 -1.30
C MET A 258 0.04 9.76 -0.26
N ILE A 259 -1.12 10.38 -0.54
CA ILE A 259 -1.79 11.28 0.40
C ILE A 259 -2.23 10.48 1.63
N ARG A 260 -2.77 9.28 1.45
CA ARG A 260 -3.16 8.40 2.56
C ARG A 260 -1.97 8.07 3.47
N GLU A 261 -0.82 7.71 2.90
CA GLU A 261 0.41 7.47 3.67
C GLU A 261 0.82 8.73 4.45
N SER A 262 0.87 9.88 3.78
CA SER A 262 1.26 11.16 4.40
C SER A 262 0.33 11.55 5.55
N LEU A 263 -0.99 11.43 5.35
CA LEU A 263 -1.98 11.66 6.40
C LEU A 263 -1.89 10.60 7.49
N GLY A 264 -1.64 9.34 7.15
CA GLY A 264 -1.45 8.25 8.10
C GLY A 264 -0.31 8.54 9.08
N LEU A 265 0.86 8.97 8.59
CA LEU A 265 2.00 9.32 9.44
C LEU A 265 1.73 10.48 10.40
N ILE A 266 0.79 11.37 10.05
CA ILE A 266 0.31 12.45 10.92
C ILE A 266 -0.73 11.92 11.93
N LEU A 267 -1.62 11.03 11.49
CA LEU A 267 -2.76 10.54 12.26
C LEU A 267 -2.41 9.41 13.23
N ILE A 268 -1.39 8.58 12.96
CA ILE A 268 -0.98 7.44 13.80
C ILE A 268 -0.82 7.82 15.28
N PRO A 269 -0.04 8.85 15.65
CA PRO A 269 0.13 9.25 17.05
C PRO A 269 -1.17 9.70 17.73
N VAL A 270 -2.06 10.33 16.96
CA VAL A 270 -3.35 10.84 17.47
C VAL A 270 -4.33 9.70 17.67
N LEU A 271 -4.47 8.84 16.66
CA LEU A 271 -5.40 7.70 16.69
C LEU A 271 -4.95 6.63 17.70
N GLY A 272 -3.64 6.47 17.91
CA GLY A 272 -3.09 5.53 18.88
C GLY A 272 -3.41 5.87 20.34
N GLN A 273 -3.76 7.13 20.63
CA GLN A 273 -4.15 7.59 21.97
C GLN A 273 -5.66 7.50 22.23
N THR A 274 -6.45 7.04 21.25
CA THR A 274 -7.90 6.91 21.38
C THR A 274 -8.29 5.63 22.12
N ARG A 275 -9.61 5.44 22.34
CA ARG A 275 -10.14 4.18 22.91
C ARG A 275 -9.98 2.96 21.98
N VAL A 276 -9.68 3.16 20.70
CA VAL A 276 -9.50 2.10 19.69
C VAL A 276 -8.13 2.27 19.00
N PRO A 277 -7.03 1.98 19.70
CA PRO A 277 -5.66 2.22 19.22
C PRO A 277 -5.32 1.49 17.90
N THR A 278 -6.02 0.41 17.57
CA THR A 278 -5.84 -0.32 16.29
C THR A 278 -6.25 0.51 15.06
N MET A 279 -6.94 1.65 15.23
CA MET A 279 -7.12 2.64 14.16
C MET A 279 -5.79 3.17 13.62
N ALA A 280 -4.74 3.27 14.45
CA ALA A 280 -3.43 3.71 14.00
C ALA A 280 -2.78 2.72 13.02
N ILE A 281 -3.01 1.41 13.20
CA ILE A 281 -2.59 0.38 12.25
C ILE A 281 -3.46 0.44 10.99
N SER A 282 -4.77 0.65 11.15
CA SER A 282 -5.72 0.72 10.03
C SER A 282 -5.47 1.88 9.08
N VAL A 283 -5.19 3.09 9.61
CA VAL A 283 -4.92 4.27 8.79
C VAL A 283 -3.65 4.11 7.96
N ALA A 284 -2.63 3.46 8.53
CA ALA A 284 -1.38 3.15 7.84
C ALA A 284 -1.59 2.19 6.66
N GLY A 285 -2.58 1.30 6.75
CA GLY A 285 -2.91 0.36 5.68
C GLY A 285 -1.75 -0.58 5.36
N ALA A 286 -1.44 -0.77 4.08
CA ALA A 286 -0.33 -1.59 3.60
C ALA A 286 1.03 -1.15 4.19
N THR A 287 1.22 0.15 4.42
CA THR A 287 2.48 0.73 4.93
C THR A 287 2.76 0.38 6.40
N SER A 288 1.81 -0.25 7.09
CA SER A 288 1.95 -0.65 8.49
C SER A 288 3.02 -1.72 8.71
N MET A 289 3.46 -2.41 7.65
CA MET A 289 4.50 -3.44 7.74
C MET A 289 5.93 -2.90 7.55
N ASP A 290 6.09 -1.68 7.03
CA ASP A 290 7.38 -1.12 6.66
C ASP A 290 7.50 0.37 7.06
N VAL A 291 6.99 1.30 6.25
CA VAL A 291 7.20 2.75 6.40
C VAL A 291 6.63 3.27 7.70
N SER A 292 5.43 2.81 8.05
CA SER A 292 4.71 3.24 9.26
C SER A 292 5.07 2.39 10.49
N LEU A 293 5.78 1.26 10.32
CA LEU A 293 6.02 0.31 11.40
C LEU A 293 6.80 0.93 12.59
N PRO A 294 7.92 1.67 12.39
CA PRO A 294 8.63 2.29 13.51
C PRO A 294 7.78 3.28 14.29
N LEU A 295 6.91 4.03 13.59
CA LEU A 295 6.03 5.01 14.23
C LEU A 295 4.90 4.31 15.02
N ILE A 296 4.38 3.21 14.48
CA ILE A 296 3.38 2.37 15.16
C ILE A 296 3.98 1.76 16.43
N GLU A 297 5.20 1.22 16.36
CA GLU A 297 5.92 0.69 17.52
C GLU A 297 6.15 1.76 18.59
N GLN A 298 6.59 2.96 18.19
CA GLN A 298 6.77 4.09 19.12
C GLN A 298 5.47 4.54 19.78
N THR A 299 4.34 4.46 19.06
CA THR A 299 3.04 4.96 19.53
C THR A 299 2.29 3.93 20.37
N LEU A 300 2.30 2.66 19.94
CA LEU A 300 1.49 1.58 20.51
C LEU A 300 2.31 0.57 21.32
N GLY A 301 3.64 0.67 21.29
CA GLY A 301 4.58 -0.26 21.91
C GLY A 301 4.96 -1.45 21.01
N PRO A 302 6.01 -2.20 21.39
CA PRO A 302 6.53 -3.34 20.62
C PRO A 302 5.52 -4.48 20.45
N GLU A 303 4.54 -4.60 21.34
CA GLU A 303 3.46 -5.60 21.24
C GLU A 303 2.59 -5.40 19.97
N ALA A 304 2.57 -4.19 19.39
CA ALA A 304 1.82 -3.88 18.18
C ALA A 304 2.52 -4.37 16.89
N VAL A 305 3.83 -4.60 16.93
CA VAL A 305 4.66 -4.90 15.75
C VAL A 305 4.16 -6.12 14.97
N PRO A 306 3.89 -7.29 15.59
CA PRO A 306 3.40 -8.45 14.86
C PRO A 306 2.06 -8.18 14.17
N LEU A 307 1.11 -7.54 14.85
CA LEU A 307 -0.20 -7.21 14.27
C LEU A 307 -0.07 -6.19 13.13
N SER A 308 0.75 -5.17 13.31
CA SER A 308 1.00 -4.13 12.32
C SER A 308 1.58 -4.72 11.04
N PHE A 309 2.59 -5.57 11.20
CA PHE A 309 3.23 -6.27 10.09
C PHE A 309 2.25 -7.20 9.36
N ILE A 310 1.47 -8.01 10.10
CA ILE A 310 0.48 -8.92 9.50
C ILE A 310 -0.61 -8.15 8.76
N SER A 311 -1.14 -7.08 9.36
CA SER A 311 -2.17 -6.25 8.74
C SER A 311 -1.68 -5.66 7.41
N GLY A 312 -0.46 -5.12 7.40
CA GLY A 312 0.14 -4.54 6.20
C GLY A 312 0.38 -5.58 5.12
N ALA A 313 0.92 -6.75 5.49
CA ALA A 313 1.15 -7.86 4.56
C ALA A 313 -0.17 -8.41 3.97
N PHE A 314 -1.22 -8.53 4.78
CA PHE A 314 -2.53 -8.99 4.34
C PHE A 314 -3.16 -8.01 3.35
N LEU A 315 -3.18 -6.71 3.68
CA LEU A 315 -3.70 -5.67 2.78
C LEU A 315 -2.91 -5.61 1.48
N SER A 316 -1.59 -5.71 1.57
CA SER A 316 -0.68 -5.76 0.43
C SER A 316 -0.99 -6.92 -0.51
N ALA A 317 -1.23 -8.12 0.03
CA ALA A 317 -1.61 -9.30 -0.74
C ALA A 317 -2.98 -9.15 -1.44
N LEU A 318 -3.89 -8.35 -0.89
CA LEU A 318 -5.19 -8.09 -1.52
C LEU A 318 -5.11 -7.17 -2.74
N VAL A 319 -4.19 -6.20 -2.77
CA VAL A 319 -4.08 -5.21 -3.86
C VAL A 319 -4.02 -5.84 -5.26
N PRO A 320 -3.08 -6.78 -5.57
CA PRO A 320 -2.97 -7.36 -6.91
C PRO A 320 -4.15 -8.26 -7.29
N VAL A 321 -5.04 -8.59 -6.36
CA VAL A 321 -6.24 -9.41 -6.60
C VAL A 321 -7.48 -8.53 -6.75
N LEU A 322 -7.72 -7.63 -5.81
CA LEU A 322 -8.93 -6.80 -5.76
C LEU A 322 -8.94 -5.72 -6.84
N VAL A 323 -7.81 -5.05 -7.07
CA VAL A 323 -7.75 -3.96 -8.06
C VAL A 323 -8.10 -4.46 -9.46
N PRO A 324 -7.50 -5.54 -9.99
CA PRO A 324 -7.89 -6.02 -11.32
C PRO A 324 -9.28 -6.62 -11.38
N LEU A 325 -9.76 -7.25 -10.30
CA LEU A 325 -11.12 -7.76 -10.20
C LEU A 325 -12.14 -6.63 -10.35
N PHE A 326 -11.94 -5.51 -9.64
CA PHE A 326 -12.85 -4.37 -9.68
C PHE A 326 -12.73 -3.55 -10.97
N MET A 327 -11.54 -3.47 -11.58
CA MET A 327 -11.37 -2.86 -12.91
C MET A 327 -12.13 -3.58 -14.04
N LYS A 328 -12.61 -4.80 -13.78
CA LYS A 328 -13.44 -5.58 -14.70
C LYS A 328 -14.94 -5.28 -14.58
N LEU A 329 -15.41 -4.83 -13.41
CA LEU A 329 -16.81 -4.47 -13.14
C LEU A 329 -17.17 -3.14 -13.84
#